data_AF-A0A814AVZ4-F1
#
_entry.id   AF-A0A814AVZ4-F1
#
_cell.length_a   1.000
_cell.length_b   1.000
_cell.length_c   1.000
_cell.angle_alpha   90.00
_cell.angle_beta   90.00
_cell.angle_gamma   90.00
#
_symmetry.space_group_name_H-M   'P 1'
#
loop_
_entity.id
_entity.type
_entity.pdbx_description
1 polymer ?
#
loop_
_entity_poly.entity_id
_entity_poly.type
_entity_poly.pdbx_seq_one_letter_code
_entity_poly.pdbx_strand_id
1 'polypeptide(L)'
;MSSSVAKDLEKKIVAWLDAHGNKIELNINEGELKQCTPTMFTCSTPQTFISISFKHPILKDKVNLEELQRNFSFIALNQLSLPDLDVPSNWEVQPQTSMSSFDEGVTIEAYENGRLRVTIVTQFFAIDGQQEQRNPIMDKQADEGTYFQVRRDIKGTIKLDMPLVFE
;
A
#
# COMPACT_ATOMS: atom_id res chain seq x y z
N MET A 1 30.32 4.05 3.66
CA MET A 1 29.42 4.94 4.44
C MET A 1 27.94 4.56 4.30
N SER A 2 27.51 3.73 3.33
CA SER A 2 26.11 3.29 3.18
C SER A 2 25.66 2.25 4.21
N SER A 3 26.54 1.32 4.61
CA SER A 3 26.16 0.19 5.48
C SER A 3 25.74 0.57 6.90
N SER A 4 26.08 1.76 7.39
CA SER A 4 25.58 2.25 8.69
C SER A 4 24.13 2.70 8.59
N VAL A 5 23.74 3.38 7.51
CA VAL A 5 22.37 3.92 7.35
C VAL A 5 21.33 2.81 7.28
N ALA A 6 21.58 1.77 6.48
CA ALA A 6 20.68 0.62 6.38
C ALA A 6 20.46 -0.06 7.74
N LYS A 7 21.54 -0.30 8.49
CA LYS A 7 21.47 -0.91 9.84
C LYS A 7 20.76 -0.02 10.85
N ASP A 8 20.93 1.31 10.75
CA ASP A 8 20.24 2.26 11.62
C ASP A 8 18.74 2.32 11.28
N LEU A 9 18.36 2.24 10.00
CA LEU A 9 16.97 2.12 9.56
C LEU A 9 16.33 0.80 10.01
N GLU A 10 17.01 -0.33 9.87
CA GLU A 10 16.55 -1.62 10.41
C GLU A 10 16.23 -1.52 11.90
N LYS A 11 17.14 -0.96 12.70
CA LYS A 11 16.93 -0.76 14.14
C LYS A 11 15.75 0.16 14.43
N LYS A 12 15.63 1.28 13.70
CA LYS A 12 14.50 2.21 13.82
C LYS A 12 13.17 1.49 13.53
N ILE A 13 13.11 0.67 12.49
CA ILE A 13 11.91 -0.07 12.09
C ILE A 13 11.56 -1.13 13.13
N VAL A 14 12.54 -1.85 13.66
CA VAL A 14 12.30 -2.81 14.75
C VAL A 14 11.72 -2.09 15.98
N ALA A 15 12.33 -0.98 16.41
CA ALA A 15 11.83 -0.21 17.54
C ALA A 15 10.43 0.36 17.28
N TRP A 16 10.15 0.82 16.05
CA TRP A 16 8.84 1.31 15.64
C TRP A 16 7.79 0.19 15.70
N LEU A 17 8.10 -0.99 15.16
CA LEU A 17 7.19 -2.15 15.20
C LEU A 17 6.92 -2.61 16.63
N ASP A 18 7.93 -2.63 17.49
CA ASP A 18 7.77 -3.00 18.90
C ASP A 18 6.86 -2.00 19.63
N ALA A 19 7.02 -0.69 19.37
CA ALA A 19 6.16 0.35 19.93
C ALA A 19 4.69 0.27 19.47
N HIS A 20 4.44 -0.25 18.26
CA HIS A 20 3.10 -0.42 17.69
C HIS A 20 2.54 -1.84 17.86
N GLY A 21 3.26 -2.73 18.55
CA GLY A 21 2.82 -4.11 18.78
C GLY A 21 2.69 -4.94 17.50
N ASN A 22 3.60 -4.74 16.54
CA ASN A 22 3.58 -5.34 15.19
C ASN A 22 2.28 -5.06 14.42
N LYS A 23 1.83 -3.79 14.46
CA LYS A 23 0.65 -3.34 13.72
C LYS A 23 1.00 -2.13 12.86
N ILE A 24 0.34 -2.06 11.71
CA ILE A 24 0.32 -0.89 10.83
C ILE A 24 -1.14 -0.47 10.70
N GLU A 25 -1.44 0.76 11.12
CA GLU A 25 -2.76 1.38 10.97
C GLU A 25 -2.64 2.61 10.08
N LEU A 26 -3.28 2.59 8.91
CA LEU A 26 -3.22 3.67 7.93
C LEU A 26 -4.61 4.24 7.70
N ASN A 27 -4.70 5.57 7.67
CA ASN A 27 -5.87 6.28 7.17
C ASN A 27 -5.41 7.08 5.95
N ILE A 28 -5.90 6.69 4.77
CA ILE A 28 -5.50 7.28 3.50
C ILE A 28 -6.70 8.01 2.91
N ASN A 29 -6.67 9.33 3.04
CA ASN A 29 -7.72 10.25 2.64
C ASN A 29 -7.27 11.26 1.56
N GLU A 30 -5.98 11.28 1.25
CA GLU A 30 -5.39 12.11 0.20
C GLU A 30 -5.32 11.36 -1.13
N GLY A 31 -5.55 12.07 -2.23
CA GLY A 31 -5.53 11.53 -3.58
C GLY A 31 -6.93 11.18 -4.11
N GLU A 32 -6.93 10.45 -5.22
CA GLU A 32 -8.14 10.05 -5.94
C GLU A 32 -7.93 8.70 -6.63
N LEU A 33 -8.99 7.90 -6.68
CA LEU A 33 -9.03 6.63 -7.38
C LEU A 33 -9.45 6.89 -8.83
N LYS A 34 -8.49 6.95 -9.75
CA LYS A 34 -8.72 7.20 -11.18
C LYS A 34 -9.01 5.92 -11.93
N GLN A 35 -10.03 5.93 -12.77
CA GLN A 35 -10.34 4.83 -13.66
C GLN A 35 -9.22 4.67 -14.70
N CYS A 36 -8.50 3.54 -14.66
CA CYS A 36 -7.45 3.24 -15.65
C CYS A 36 -7.93 2.25 -16.70
N THR A 37 -8.91 1.42 -16.34
CA THR A 37 -9.64 0.55 -17.27
C THR A 37 -11.11 0.55 -16.85
N PRO A 38 -12.05 0.08 -17.69
CA PRO A 38 -13.46 0.01 -17.30
C PRO A 38 -13.70 -0.71 -15.97
N THR A 39 -12.82 -1.63 -15.58
CA THR A 39 -12.93 -2.48 -14.40
C THR A 39 -11.97 -2.11 -13.26
N MET A 40 -11.12 -1.09 -13.41
CA MET A 40 -10.04 -0.84 -12.45
C MET A 40 -9.86 0.64 -12.17
N PHE A 41 -9.71 0.95 -10.87
CA PHE A 41 -9.37 2.27 -10.38
C PHE A 41 -8.04 2.21 -9.65
N THR A 42 -7.19 3.22 -9.82
CA THR A 42 -5.89 3.30 -9.15
C THR A 42 -5.70 4.65 -8.46
N CYS A 43 -5.08 4.63 -7.30
CA CYS A 43 -4.54 5.80 -6.63
C CYS A 43 -3.02 5.71 -6.72
N SER A 44 -2.39 6.74 -7.28
CA SER A 44 -0.94 6.84 -7.42
C SER A 44 -0.49 8.20 -6.92
N THR A 45 0.07 8.22 -5.72
CA THR A 45 0.77 9.36 -5.11
C THR A 45 2.24 8.98 -4.91
N PRO A 46 3.15 9.92 -4.58
CA PRO A 46 4.53 9.58 -4.26
C PRO A 46 4.71 8.60 -3.09
N GLN A 47 3.67 8.38 -2.29
CA GLN A 47 3.71 7.60 -1.04
C GLN A 47 2.72 6.43 -1.04
N THR A 48 1.89 6.31 -2.07
CA THR A 48 0.79 5.35 -2.10
C THR A 48 0.52 4.92 -3.52
N PHE A 49 0.53 3.60 -3.73
CA PHE A 49 0.06 2.99 -4.96
C PHE A 49 -0.91 1.86 -4.63
N ILE A 50 -2.19 2.09 -4.92
CA ILE A 50 -3.28 1.17 -4.64
C ILE A 50 -4.12 0.99 -5.89
N SER A 51 -4.48 -0.25 -6.20
CA SER A 51 -5.40 -0.57 -7.29
C SER A 51 -6.61 -1.33 -6.75
N ILE A 52 -7.81 -0.91 -7.11
CA ILE A 52 -9.07 -1.61 -6.82
C ILE A 52 -9.66 -2.08 -8.13
N SER A 53 -9.96 -3.38 -8.21
CA SER A 53 -10.47 -4.03 -9.41
C SER A 53 -11.86 -4.62 -9.19
N PHE A 54 -12.66 -4.60 -10.24
CA PHE A 54 -14.02 -5.09 -10.29
C PHE A 54 -14.19 -6.13 -11.41
N LYS A 55 -15.14 -7.06 -11.25
CA LYS A 55 -15.43 -8.15 -12.19
C LYS A 55 -16.08 -7.66 -13.48
N HIS A 56 -16.81 -6.55 -13.39
CA HIS A 56 -17.54 -5.94 -14.50
C HIS A 56 -17.23 -4.44 -14.58
N PRO A 57 -17.39 -3.82 -15.76
CA PRO A 57 -17.19 -2.38 -15.92
C PRO A 57 -18.03 -1.56 -14.94
N ILE A 58 -17.41 -0.58 -14.28
CA ILE A 58 -18.12 0.36 -13.41
C ILE A 58 -18.43 1.62 -14.24
N LEU A 59 -19.71 1.87 -14.42
CA LEU A 59 -20.21 2.99 -15.23
C LEU A 59 -20.63 4.15 -14.32
N LYS A 60 -20.16 5.36 -14.63
CA LYS A 60 -20.35 6.58 -13.82
C LYS A 60 -21.81 6.88 -13.48
N ASP A 61 -22.74 6.56 -14.37
CA ASP A 61 -24.17 6.82 -14.26
C ASP A 61 -24.96 5.73 -13.52
N LYS A 62 -24.33 4.58 -13.22
CA LYS A 62 -24.99 3.41 -12.61
C LYS A 62 -24.39 2.99 -11.28
N VAL A 63 -23.16 3.43 -11.02
CA VAL A 63 -22.40 3.07 -9.82
C VAL A 63 -23.15 3.41 -8.54
N ASN A 64 -23.27 2.41 -7.68
CA ASN A 64 -23.80 2.51 -6.33
C ASN A 64 -23.07 1.50 -5.42
N LEU A 65 -23.29 1.60 -4.11
CA LEU A 65 -22.60 0.76 -3.13
C LEU A 65 -22.81 -0.74 -3.38
N GLU A 66 -24.05 -1.17 -3.64
CA GLU A 66 -24.37 -2.58 -3.87
C GLU A 66 -23.65 -3.13 -5.11
N GLU A 67 -23.60 -2.34 -6.18
CA GLU A 67 -22.88 -2.70 -7.41
C GLU A 67 -21.38 -2.85 -7.14
N LEU A 68 -20.76 -1.91 -6.43
CA LEU A 68 -19.34 -1.96 -6.09
C LEU A 68 -19.02 -3.18 -5.21
N GLN A 69 -19.84 -3.46 -4.20
CA GLN A 69 -19.68 -4.62 -3.31
C GLN A 69 -19.81 -5.93 -4.07
N ARG A 70 -20.86 -6.08 -4.90
CA ARG A 70 -21.11 -7.31 -5.67
C ARG A 70 -20.03 -7.56 -6.72
N ASN A 71 -19.58 -6.49 -7.38
CA ASN A 71 -18.61 -6.58 -8.46
C ASN A 71 -17.16 -6.52 -7.98
N PHE A 72 -16.88 -6.32 -6.69
CA PHE A 72 -15.50 -6.32 -6.19
C PHE A 72 -14.76 -7.60 -6.60
N SER A 73 -13.53 -7.44 -7.10
CA SER A 73 -12.68 -8.52 -7.56
C SER A 73 -11.45 -8.67 -6.68
N PHE A 74 -10.62 -7.63 -6.57
CA PHE A 74 -9.43 -7.65 -5.73
C PHE A 74 -8.94 -6.22 -5.45
N ILE A 75 -8.05 -6.10 -4.47
CA ILE A 75 -7.20 -4.93 -4.23
C ILE A 75 -5.73 -5.32 -4.36
N ALA A 76 -4.91 -4.38 -4.82
CA ALA A 76 -3.46 -4.48 -4.83
C ALA A 76 -2.86 -3.32 -4.04
N LEU A 77 -1.90 -3.61 -3.17
CA LEU A 77 -1.19 -2.66 -2.32
C LEU A 77 0.29 -2.68 -2.71
N ASN A 78 0.68 -1.87 -3.70
CA ASN A 78 2.05 -1.92 -4.22
C ASN A 78 3.01 -1.00 -3.47
N GLN A 79 2.50 0.11 -2.95
CA GLN A 79 3.29 1.07 -2.20
C GLN A 79 2.43 1.69 -1.10
N LEU A 80 2.92 1.67 0.13
CA LEU A 80 2.27 2.26 1.30
C LEU A 80 3.33 2.92 2.18
N SER A 81 3.09 4.17 2.56
CA SER A 81 3.94 4.85 3.54
C SER A 81 3.73 4.30 4.94
N LEU A 82 4.80 4.33 5.74
CA LEU A 82 4.75 4.06 7.17
C LEU A 82 4.69 5.42 7.90
N PRO A 83 3.56 5.78 8.53
CA PRO A 83 3.44 7.04 9.24
C PRO A 83 4.42 7.08 10.42
N ASP A 84 4.88 8.30 10.73
CA ASP A 84 5.75 8.59 11.87
C ASP A 84 7.14 7.94 11.83
N LEU A 85 7.52 7.32 10.71
CA LEU A 85 8.88 6.83 10.47
C LEU A 85 9.69 7.88 9.71
N ASP A 86 10.68 8.47 10.38
CA ASP A 86 11.63 9.39 9.74
C ASP A 86 12.63 8.62 8.87
N VAL A 87 12.36 8.61 7.55
CA VAL A 87 13.13 7.94 6.51
C VAL A 87 13.91 9.00 5.72
N PRO A 88 15.24 8.82 5.52
CA PRO A 88 16.03 9.71 4.68
C PRO A 88 15.45 9.82 3.27
N SER A 89 15.50 11.00 2.66
CA SER A 89 14.85 11.30 1.37
C SER A 89 15.33 10.48 0.17
N ASN A 90 16.44 9.74 0.30
CA ASN A 90 16.98 8.87 -0.74
C ASN A 90 16.73 7.38 -0.45
N TRP A 91 15.83 7.07 0.48
CA TRP A 91 15.39 5.73 0.82
C TRP A 91 13.90 5.61 0.60
N GLU A 92 13.51 4.54 -0.06
CA GLU A 92 12.14 4.07 -0.12
C GLU A 92 11.98 2.97 0.92
N VAL A 93 10.98 3.07 1.79
CA VAL A 93 10.69 2.09 2.85
C VAL A 93 9.20 1.81 2.84
N GLN A 94 8.83 0.54 2.77
CA GLN A 94 7.43 0.14 2.62
C GLN A 94 7.14 -1.24 3.23
N PRO A 95 5.90 -1.49 3.66
CA PRO A 95 5.48 -2.81 4.10
C PRO A 95 5.23 -3.72 2.90
N GLN A 96 5.54 -5.01 3.06
CA GLN A 96 5.47 -6.03 2.02
C GLN A 96 4.35 -7.03 2.31
N THR A 97 3.40 -7.17 1.37
CA THR A 97 2.33 -8.17 1.43
C THR A 97 2.80 -9.50 0.84
N SER A 98 2.29 -10.62 1.36
CA SER A 98 2.65 -11.95 0.82
C SER A 98 2.11 -12.19 -0.59
N MET A 99 1.07 -11.46 -0.99
CA MET A 99 0.46 -11.51 -2.31
C MET A 99 0.35 -10.10 -2.87
N SER A 100 0.60 -9.95 -4.17
CA SER A 100 0.50 -8.67 -4.88
C SER A 100 -0.94 -8.17 -5.03
N SER A 101 -1.92 -9.06 -4.93
CA SER A 101 -3.35 -8.72 -4.92
C SER A 101 -4.15 -9.74 -4.11
N PHE A 102 -5.25 -9.30 -3.52
CA PHE A 102 -6.11 -10.12 -2.66
C PHE A 102 -7.52 -9.54 -2.56
N ASP A 103 -8.48 -10.34 -2.11
CA ASP A 103 -9.87 -9.95 -1.89
C ASP A 103 -10.32 -10.17 -0.43
N GLU A 104 -9.76 -11.18 0.24
CA GLU A 104 -9.96 -11.43 1.65
C GLU A 104 -9.56 -10.22 2.52
N GLY A 105 -10.40 -9.92 3.52
CA GLY A 105 -10.16 -8.81 4.44
C GLY A 105 -10.50 -7.43 3.89
N VAL A 106 -11.04 -7.32 2.67
CA VAL A 106 -11.50 -6.05 2.08
C VAL A 106 -12.99 -5.88 2.31
N THR A 107 -13.39 -4.71 2.81
CA THR A 107 -14.79 -4.32 3.02
C THR A 107 -15.03 -2.97 2.36
N ILE A 108 -15.88 -2.92 1.33
CA ILE A 108 -16.39 -1.66 0.77
C ILE A 108 -17.53 -1.20 1.68
N GLU A 109 -17.28 -0.16 2.46
CA GLU A 109 -18.17 0.28 3.53
C GLU A 109 -19.27 1.22 3.03
N ALA A 110 -18.91 2.17 2.18
CA ALA A 110 -19.83 3.19 1.70
C ALA A 110 -19.41 3.76 0.34
N TYR A 111 -20.40 4.22 -0.40
CA TYR A 111 -20.21 5.02 -1.61
C TYR A 111 -21.24 6.14 -1.64
N GLU A 112 -20.79 7.36 -1.38
CA GLU A 112 -21.65 8.54 -1.23
C GLU A 112 -20.97 9.74 -1.91
N ASN A 113 -21.73 10.50 -2.71
CA ASN A 113 -21.23 11.70 -3.40
C ASN A 113 -19.94 11.47 -4.19
N GLY A 114 -19.81 10.31 -4.85
CA GLY A 114 -18.62 9.94 -5.61
C GLY A 114 -17.43 9.48 -4.78
N ARG A 115 -17.53 9.42 -3.44
CA ARG A 115 -16.45 8.98 -2.54
C ARG A 115 -16.65 7.53 -2.10
N LEU A 116 -15.61 6.73 -2.24
CA LEU A 116 -15.55 5.35 -1.82
C LEU A 116 -14.83 5.24 -0.47
N ARG A 117 -15.47 4.57 0.49
CA ARG A 117 -14.85 4.17 1.76
C ARG A 117 -14.60 2.67 1.79
N VAL A 118 -13.37 2.28 2.08
CA VAL A 118 -12.94 0.88 2.10
C VAL A 118 -12.08 0.63 3.34
N THR A 119 -12.37 -0.45 4.07
CA THR A 119 -11.48 -0.98 5.10
C THR A 119 -10.80 -2.23 4.58
N ILE A 120 -9.49 -2.34 4.81
CA ILE A 120 -8.65 -3.46 4.40
C ILE A 120 -7.93 -3.97 5.63
N VAL A 121 -8.16 -5.23 5.98
CA VAL A 121 -7.44 -5.95 7.01
C VAL A 121 -6.56 -6.98 6.34
N THR A 122 -5.24 -6.86 6.52
CA THR A 122 -4.27 -7.73 5.85
C THR A 122 -3.09 -8.07 6.77
N GLN A 123 -2.15 -8.87 6.27
CA GLN A 123 -0.90 -9.17 6.94
C GLN A 123 0.28 -8.81 6.03
N PHE A 124 1.26 -8.12 6.61
CA PHE A 124 2.55 -7.89 6.00
C PHE A 124 3.57 -8.83 6.61
N PHE A 125 4.44 -9.41 5.78
CA PHE A 125 5.47 -10.35 6.25
C PHE A 125 6.81 -9.65 6.53
N ALA A 126 6.97 -8.43 6.02
CA ALA A 126 8.16 -7.62 6.21
C ALA A 126 7.88 -6.13 6.03
N ILE A 127 8.82 -5.32 6.49
CA ILE A 127 9.08 -3.97 5.97
C ILE A 127 10.45 -4.05 5.30
N ASP A 128 10.54 -3.63 4.04
CA ASP A 128 11.81 -3.49 3.36
C ASP A 128 12.13 -2.04 3.07
N GLY A 129 13.41 -1.81 2.76
CA GLY A 129 13.83 -0.51 2.28
C GLY A 129 14.96 -0.64 1.29
N GLN A 130 14.96 0.27 0.33
CA GLN A 130 15.94 0.36 -0.73
C GLN A 130 16.38 1.79 -0.94
N GLN A 131 17.67 1.97 -1.22
CA GLN A 131 18.19 3.28 -1.60
C GLN A 131 17.80 3.59 -3.05
N GLU A 132 17.25 4.77 -3.31
CA GLU A 132 16.84 5.19 -4.65
C GLU A 132 17.98 5.09 -5.67
N GLN A 133 17.65 4.74 -6.91
CA GLN A 133 18.59 4.62 -8.04
C GLN A 133 19.71 3.58 -7.83
N ARG A 134 19.62 2.76 -6.80
CA ARG A 134 20.53 1.62 -6.51
C ARG A 134 19.80 0.29 -6.68
N ASN A 135 18.91 0.22 -7.67
CA ASN A 135 18.26 -1.04 -8.03
C ASN A 135 19.35 -2.06 -8.39
N PRO A 136 19.33 -3.27 -7.82
CA PRO A 136 20.21 -4.32 -8.27
C PRO A 136 19.96 -4.54 -9.77
N ILE A 137 21.05 -4.59 -10.54
CA ILE A 137 20.98 -5.08 -11.92
C ILE A 137 20.42 -6.51 -11.85
N MET A 138 19.54 -6.87 -12.79
CA MET A 138 18.96 -8.22 -12.88
C MET A 138 20.05 -9.28 -12.68
N ASP A 139 19.79 -10.25 -11.79
CA ASP A 139 20.69 -11.35 -11.40
C ASP A 139 21.94 -10.95 -10.60
N LYS A 140 22.10 -9.67 -10.22
CA LYS A 140 23.17 -9.21 -9.33
C LYS A 140 22.65 -9.05 -7.91
N GLN A 141 23.44 -9.47 -6.92
CA GLN A 141 23.18 -9.12 -5.53
C GLN A 141 23.17 -7.59 -5.35
N ALA A 142 22.26 -7.10 -4.51
CA ALA A 142 22.27 -5.70 -4.09
C ALA A 142 23.61 -5.36 -3.43
N ASP A 143 24.12 -4.15 -3.69
CA ASP A 143 25.34 -3.68 -3.04
C ASP A 143 25.13 -3.62 -1.52
N GLU A 144 26.18 -3.89 -0.73
CA GLU A 144 26.04 -3.89 0.73
C GLU A 144 25.57 -2.52 1.25
N GLY A 145 24.50 -2.54 2.05
CA GLY A 145 23.94 -1.34 2.67
C GLY A 145 23.04 -0.49 1.76
N THR A 146 22.62 -0.99 0.59
CA THR A 146 21.61 -0.32 -0.26
C THR A 146 20.21 -0.94 -0.14
N TYR A 147 20.09 -2.03 0.62
CA TYR A 147 18.85 -2.76 0.85
C TYR A 147 18.81 -3.31 2.28
N PHE A 148 17.62 -3.39 2.86
CA PHE A 148 17.35 -4.15 4.08
C PHE A 148 15.95 -4.77 4.06
N GLN A 149 15.73 -5.75 4.94
CA GLN A 149 14.40 -6.32 5.18
C GLN A 149 14.22 -6.73 6.63
N VAL A 150 13.25 -6.13 7.31
CA VAL A 150 12.84 -6.50 8.67
C VAL A 150 11.62 -7.44 8.57
N ARG A 151 11.83 -8.73 8.86
CA ARG A 151 10.78 -9.76 8.79
C ARG A 151 10.05 -9.92 10.13
N ARG A 152 8.72 -9.79 10.09
CA ARG A 152 7.80 -9.93 11.24
C ARG A 152 6.42 -10.31 10.72
N ASP A 153 5.59 -10.92 11.58
CA ASP A 153 4.16 -11.05 11.33
C ASP A 153 3.47 -9.73 11.72
N ILE A 154 3.18 -8.88 10.75
CA ILE A 154 2.68 -7.51 10.98
C ILE A 154 1.21 -7.45 10.56
N LYS A 155 0.34 -7.05 11.49
CA LYS A 155 -1.10 -6.89 11.20
C LYS A 155 -1.34 -5.51 10.57
N GLY A 156 -1.97 -5.47 9.41
CA GLY A 156 -2.34 -4.25 8.70
C GLY A 156 -3.82 -3.94 8.85
N THR A 157 -4.15 -2.69 9.13
CA THR A 157 -5.50 -2.13 8.94
C THR A 157 -5.38 -0.82 8.18
N ILE A 158 -5.97 -0.77 6.99
CA ILE A 158 -5.93 0.40 6.10
C ILE A 158 -7.36 0.86 5.87
N LYS A 159 -7.62 2.14 6.10
CA LYS A 159 -8.89 2.79 5.80
C LYS A 159 -8.67 3.77 4.65
N LEU A 160 -9.38 3.54 3.55
CA LEU A 160 -9.39 4.41 2.39
C LEU A 160 -10.67 5.25 2.42
N ASP A 161 -10.53 6.55 2.17
CA ASP A 161 -11.65 7.45 1.89
C ASP A 161 -11.24 8.37 0.74
N MET A 162 -11.63 8.01 -0.49
CA MET A 162 -11.17 8.69 -1.70
C MET A 162 -12.29 8.86 -2.72
N PRO A 163 -12.28 9.93 -3.52
CA PRO A 163 -13.18 10.07 -4.66
C PRO A 163 -12.85 9.05 -5.76
N LEU A 164 -13.88 8.48 -6.39
CA LEU A 164 -13.77 7.78 -7.68
C LEU A 164 -13.82 8.80 -8.82
N VAL A 165 -12.80 8.81 -9.66
CA VAL A 165 -12.68 9.66 -10.84
C VAL A 165 -12.77 8.79 -12.08
N PHE A 166 -13.83 8.99 -12.84
CA PHE A 166 -14.11 8.30 -14.10
C PHE A 166 -13.48 9.08 -15.26
N GLU A 167 -12.87 8.37 -16.21
CA GLU A 167 -12.33 8.93 -17.46
C GLU A 167 -13.34 8.82 -18.62
#